data_AF-A0A2D7XCS5-F1
#
_entry.id   AF-A0A2D7XCS5-F1
#
_cell.length_a   1.000
_cell.length_b   1.000
_cell.length_c   1.000
_cell.angle_alpha   90.00
_cell.angle_beta   90.00
_cell.angle_gamma   90.00
#
_symmetry.space_group_name_H-M   'P 1'
#
loop_
_entity.id
_entity.type
_entity.pdbx_description
1 polymer ?
#
loop_
_entity_poly.entity_id
_entity_poly.type
_entity_poly.pdbx_seq_one_letter_code
_entity_poly.pdbx_strand_id
1 'polypeptide(L)'
;MSEETQASNAPVGNTDAQNTEVNNADASVIAESKKYRKRSQAAEARVAELEAKINSFETEKLKEKEEFKVLYEKVSAENESNKQLANKWISYEAQKRDQLLQEVPDDEKAEWEKSPLNLLEKYVLKANSIQPQNPEHIVSKTRNLNDIPKDWTKMSKDEQKKNWSSIISNYTKN
;
A
#
# COMPACT_ATOMS: atom_id res chain seq x y z
N MET A 1 -52.35 -4.93 -45.11
CA MET A 1 -53.57 -5.68 -44.78
C MET A 1 -53.36 -6.25 -43.39
N SER A 2 -53.12 -5.44 -42.35
CA SER A 2 -54.01 -4.45 -41.74
C SER A 2 -55.25 -5.12 -41.15
N GLU A 3 -55.20 -5.43 -39.85
CA GLU A 3 -56.36 -5.48 -38.98
C GLU A 3 -55.95 -4.94 -37.61
N GLU A 4 -56.10 -3.62 -37.52
CA GLU A 4 -55.98 -2.80 -36.32
C GLU A 4 -57.35 -2.83 -35.65
N THR A 5 -57.53 -3.65 -34.61
CA THR A 5 -58.76 -3.60 -33.78
C THR A 5 -58.67 -2.40 -32.85
N GLN A 6 -59.05 -1.25 -33.39
CA GLN A 6 -59.25 0.01 -32.69
C GLN A 6 -60.49 -0.10 -31.80
N ALA A 7 -60.29 -0.30 -30.49
CA ALA A 7 -61.38 -0.23 -29.51
C ALA A 7 -61.84 1.24 -29.39
N SER A 8 -63.03 1.54 -29.92
CA SER A 8 -63.61 2.88 -29.86
C SER A 8 -63.96 3.24 -28.41
N ASN A 9 -63.19 4.12 -27.81
CA ASN A 9 -63.52 4.73 -26.53
C ASN A 9 -64.35 6.00 -26.82
N ALA A 10 -65.66 5.82 -27.00
CA ALA A 10 -66.62 6.93 -27.04
C ALA A 10 -67.33 7.02 -25.67
N PRO A 11 -67.39 8.21 -25.03
CA PRO A 11 -68.19 8.39 -23.83
C PRO A 11 -69.66 8.30 -24.23
N VAL A 12 -70.35 7.25 -23.78
CA VAL A 12 -71.79 7.10 -23.98
C VAL A 12 -72.47 8.28 -23.29
N GLY A 13 -72.93 9.20 -24.12
CA GLY A 13 -73.71 10.35 -23.75
C GLY A 13 -74.99 9.91 -23.03
N ASN A 14 -75.24 10.65 -21.96
CA ASN A 14 -76.44 10.67 -21.15
C ASN A 14 -77.73 10.63 -22.01
N THR A 15 -78.34 9.46 -22.17
CA THR A 15 -79.69 9.31 -22.71
C THR A 15 -80.64 8.89 -21.60
N ASP A 16 -81.59 9.79 -21.35
CA ASP A 16 -82.94 9.58 -20.86
C ASP A 16 -83.10 9.01 -19.44
N ALA A 17 -83.38 9.95 -18.53
CA ALA A 17 -84.10 9.71 -17.30
C ALA A 17 -85.53 9.23 -17.60
N GLN A 18 -85.70 7.94 -17.89
CA GLN A 18 -86.98 7.28 -17.65
C GLN A 18 -87.06 6.92 -16.17
N ASN A 19 -87.91 7.66 -15.45
CA ASN A 19 -88.32 7.36 -14.10
C ASN A 19 -89.14 6.06 -14.10
N THR A 20 -88.44 4.93 -14.10
CA THR A 20 -89.04 3.63 -13.79
C THR A 20 -89.09 3.58 -12.28
N GLU A 21 -90.28 3.43 -11.68
CA GLU A 21 -90.39 3.12 -10.25
C GLU A 21 -89.59 1.83 -10.00
N VAL A 22 -88.37 2.01 -9.50
CA VAL A 22 -87.46 0.94 -9.18
C VAL A 22 -88.08 0.21 -8.00
N ASN A 23 -88.58 -1.01 -8.22
CA ASN A 23 -89.01 -1.86 -7.11
C ASN A 23 -87.86 -1.91 -6.09
N ASN A 24 -88.15 -1.84 -4.78
CA ASN A 24 -87.13 -1.75 -3.73
C ASN A 24 -86.03 -2.84 -3.83
N ALA A 25 -86.34 -4.00 -4.42
CA ALA A 25 -85.38 -5.06 -4.73
C ALA A 25 -84.30 -4.65 -5.75
N ASP A 26 -84.68 -3.95 -6.83
CA ASP A 26 -83.77 -3.53 -7.91
C ASP A 26 -82.80 -2.42 -7.44
N ALA A 27 -83.27 -1.52 -6.56
CA ALA A 27 -82.44 -0.50 -5.95
C ALA A 27 -81.34 -1.12 -5.06
N SER A 28 -81.67 -2.18 -4.32
CA SER A 28 -80.71 -2.92 -3.49
C SER A 28 -79.63 -3.60 -4.34
N VAL A 29 -80.03 -4.25 -5.44
CA VAL A 29 -79.11 -4.93 -6.36
C VAL A 29 -78.15 -3.93 -7.03
N ILE A 30 -78.64 -2.75 -7.42
CA ILE A 30 -77.79 -1.68 -7.98
C ILE A 30 -76.79 -1.15 -6.94
N ALA A 31 -77.21 -0.97 -5.68
CA ALA A 31 -76.33 -0.54 -4.61
C ALA A 31 -75.23 -1.57 -4.32
N GLU A 32 -75.57 -2.85 -4.28
CA GLU A 32 -74.61 -3.95 -4.14
C GLU A 32 -73.63 -3.99 -5.31
N SER A 33 -74.12 -3.90 -6.56
CA SER A 33 -73.27 -3.87 -7.75
C SER A 33 -72.25 -2.71 -7.72
N LYS A 34 -72.69 -1.51 -7.31
CA LYS A 34 -71.79 -0.36 -7.11
C LYS A 34 -70.73 -0.64 -6.03
N LYS A 35 -71.11 -1.28 -4.93
CA LYS A 35 -70.19 -1.67 -3.85
C LYS A 35 -69.13 -2.66 -4.35
N TYR A 36 -69.52 -3.68 -5.11
CA TYR A 36 -68.59 -4.64 -5.70
C TYR A 36 -67.64 -3.97 -6.70
N ARG A 37 -68.16 -3.11 -7.58
CA ARG A 37 -67.31 -2.35 -8.52
C ARG A 37 -66.27 -1.48 -7.80
N LYS A 38 -66.69 -0.76 -6.76
CA LYS A 38 -65.76 0.06 -5.95
C LYS A 38 -64.72 -0.79 -5.23
N ARG A 39 -65.10 -1.97 -4.74
CA ARG A 39 -64.17 -2.92 -4.13
C ARG A 39 -63.16 -3.46 -5.15
N SER A 40 -63.59 -3.78 -6.37
CA SER A 40 -62.70 -4.22 -7.46
C SER A 40 -61.69 -3.14 -7.81
N GLN A 41 -62.15 -1.91 -8.07
CA GLN A 41 -61.29 -0.77 -8.38
C GLN A 41 -60.27 -0.49 -7.26
N ALA A 42 -60.70 -0.57 -6.00
CA ALA A 42 -59.79 -0.39 -4.86
C ALA A 42 -58.78 -1.55 -4.72
N ALA A 43 -59.18 -2.78 -5.04
CA ALA A 43 -58.28 -3.92 -5.05
C ALA A 43 -57.25 -3.83 -6.19
N GLU A 44 -57.70 -3.51 -7.41
CA GLU A 44 -56.84 -3.29 -8.58
C GLU A 44 -55.85 -2.15 -8.33
N ALA A 45 -56.29 -1.03 -7.74
CA ALA A 45 -55.40 0.07 -7.38
C ALA A 45 -54.35 -0.36 -6.35
N ARG A 46 -54.73 -1.17 -5.35
CA ARG A 46 -53.77 -1.73 -4.37
C ARG A 46 -52.80 -2.73 -4.99
N VAL A 47 -53.26 -3.56 -5.92
CA VAL A 47 -52.40 -4.50 -6.65
C VAL A 47 -51.37 -3.71 -7.47
N ALA A 48 -51.81 -2.70 -8.22
CA ALA A 48 -50.91 -1.83 -8.99
C ALA A 48 -49.89 -1.10 -8.08
N GLU A 49 -50.31 -0.63 -6.90
CA GLU A 49 -49.40 0.00 -5.93
C GLU A 49 -48.37 -0.99 -5.37
N LEU A 50 -48.81 -2.22 -5.05
CA LEU A 50 -47.92 -3.27 -4.55
C LEU A 50 -46.93 -3.73 -5.63
N GLU A 51 -47.38 -3.90 -6.87
CA GLU A 51 -46.51 -4.22 -8.02
C GLU A 51 -45.47 -3.12 -8.25
N ALA A 52 -45.87 -1.85 -8.18
CA ALA A 52 -44.93 -0.73 -8.29
C ALA A 52 -43.87 -0.75 -7.17
N LYS A 53 -44.27 -1.05 -5.93
CA LYS A 53 -43.35 -1.18 -4.80
C LYS A 53 -42.41 -2.38 -4.93
N ILE A 54 -42.92 -3.53 -5.39
CA ILE A 54 -42.10 -4.73 -5.62
C ILE A 54 -41.03 -4.41 -6.68
N ASN A 55 -41.43 -3.79 -7.79
CA ASN A 55 -40.49 -3.40 -8.84
C ASN A 55 -39.45 -2.39 -8.32
N SER A 56 -39.83 -1.40 -7.51
CA SER A 56 -38.85 -0.47 -6.93
C SER A 56 -37.85 -1.20 -6.02
N PHE A 57 -38.32 -2.07 -5.13
CA PHE A 57 -37.45 -2.87 -4.27
C PHE A 57 -36.51 -3.80 -5.04
N GLU A 58 -37.00 -4.43 -6.11
CA GLU A 58 -36.15 -5.26 -6.97
C GLU A 58 -35.06 -4.43 -7.64
N THR A 59 -35.39 -3.24 -8.16
CA THR A 59 -34.39 -2.35 -8.78
C THR A 59 -33.36 -1.84 -7.77
N GLU A 60 -33.76 -1.50 -6.55
CA GLU A 60 -32.83 -1.09 -5.48
C GLU A 60 -31.90 -2.24 -5.10
N LYS A 61 -32.43 -3.46 -4.91
CA LYS A 61 -31.63 -4.64 -4.60
C LYS A 61 -30.67 -5.01 -5.74
N LEU A 62 -31.05 -4.79 -6.99
CA LEU A 62 -30.16 -4.98 -8.13
C LEU A 62 -29.02 -3.96 -8.12
N LYS A 63 -29.32 -2.68 -7.87
CA LYS A 63 -28.29 -1.63 -7.72
C LYS A 63 -27.32 -1.92 -6.58
N GLU A 64 -27.83 -2.28 -5.41
CA GLU A 64 -26.99 -2.66 -4.27
C GLU A 64 -26.06 -3.82 -4.62
N LYS A 65 -26.56 -4.87 -5.27
CA LYS A 65 -25.73 -6.01 -5.70
C LYS A 65 -24.64 -5.59 -6.69
N GLU A 66 -24.95 -4.70 -7.62
CA GLU A 66 -23.96 -4.16 -8.56
C GLU A 66 -22.91 -3.32 -7.83
N GLU A 67 -23.31 -2.45 -6.91
CA GLU A 67 -22.39 -1.66 -6.08
C GLU A 67 -21.50 -2.55 -5.22
N PHE A 68 -22.04 -3.60 -4.60
CA PHE A 68 -21.26 -4.58 -3.85
C PHE A 68 -20.26 -5.32 -4.73
N LYS A 69 -20.66 -5.70 -5.95
CA LYS A 69 -19.75 -6.35 -6.89
C LYS A 69 -18.60 -5.43 -7.27
N VAL A 70 -18.88 -4.17 -7.60
CA VAL A 70 -17.86 -3.16 -7.93
C VAL A 70 -16.92 -2.92 -6.75
N LEU A 71 -17.47 -2.81 -5.54
CA LEU A 71 -16.67 -2.63 -4.32
C LEU A 71 -15.76 -3.83 -4.07
N TYR A 72 -16.27 -5.05 -4.24
CA TYR A 72 -15.51 -6.28 -4.08
C TYR A 72 -14.37 -6.37 -5.09
N GLU A 73 -14.64 -6.12 -6.37
CA GLU A 73 -13.61 -6.12 -7.42
C GLU A 73 -12.50 -5.09 -7.13
N LYS A 74 -12.87 -3.89 -6.68
CA LYS A 74 -11.90 -2.85 -6.29
C LYS A 74 -11.03 -3.30 -5.11
N VAL A 75 -11.63 -3.81 -4.04
CA VAL A 75 -10.89 -4.27 -2.85
C VAL A 75 -10.01 -5.47 -3.19
N SER A 76 -10.48 -6.38 -4.04
CA SER A 76 -9.69 -7.53 -4.49
C SER A 76 -8.48 -7.08 -5.31
N ALA A 77 -8.66 -6.12 -6.23
CA ALA A 77 -7.56 -5.58 -7.02
C ALA A 77 -6.53 -4.83 -6.15
N GLU A 78 -7.00 -4.03 -5.19
CA GLU A 78 -6.13 -3.32 -4.25
C GLU A 78 -5.35 -4.30 -3.35
N ASN A 79 -6.00 -5.35 -2.84
CA ASN A 79 -5.33 -6.38 -2.07
C ASN A 79 -4.28 -7.13 -2.88
N GLU A 80 -4.56 -7.44 -4.14
CA GLU A 80 -3.60 -8.11 -5.01
C GLU A 80 -2.39 -7.21 -5.30
N SER A 81 -2.62 -5.92 -5.58
CA SER A 81 -1.56 -4.91 -5.71
C SER A 81 -0.72 -4.80 -4.43
N ASN A 82 -1.35 -4.73 -3.27
CA ASN A 82 -0.67 -4.66 -1.97
C ASN A 82 0.16 -5.91 -1.69
N LYS A 83 -0.34 -7.11 -2.02
CA LYS A 83 0.43 -8.37 -1.92
C LYS A 83 1.65 -8.35 -2.82
N GLN A 84 1.50 -7.90 -4.07
CA GLN A 84 2.63 -7.79 -4.99
C GLN A 84 3.68 -6.81 -4.48
N LEU A 85 3.26 -5.65 -3.96
CA LEU A 85 4.17 -4.68 -3.37
C LEU A 85 4.87 -5.24 -2.12
N ALA A 86 4.14 -5.93 -1.23
CA ALA A 86 4.70 -6.58 -0.06
C ALA A 86 5.75 -7.64 -0.44
N ASN A 87 5.44 -8.48 -1.43
CA ASN A 87 6.39 -9.49 -1.94
C ASN A 87 7.65 -8.86 -2.53
N LYS A 88 7.53 -7.72 -3.23
CA LYS A 88 8.68 -6.96 -3.72
C LYS A 88 9.54 -6.45 -2.56
N TRP A 89 8.94 -5.89 -1.51
CA TRP A 89 9.68 -5.41 -0.34
C TRP A 89 10.34 -6.53 0.45
N ILE A 90 9.67 -7.66 0.64
CA ILE A 90 10.24 -8.84 1.28
C ILE A 90 11.44 -9.35 0.48
N SER A 91 11.31 -9.44 -0.85
CA SER A 91 12.40 -9.87 -1.73
C SER A 91 13.58 -8.89 -1.68
N TYR A 92 13.30 -7.59 -1.70
CA TYR A 92 14.32 -6.55 -1.59
C TYR A 92 15.02 -6.58 -0.22
N GLU A 93 14.27 -6.78 0.87
CA GLU A 93 14.84 -6.90 2.21
C GLU A 93 15.75 -8.12 2.32
N ALA A 94 15.32 -9.26 1.79
CA ALA A 94 16.13 -10.49 1.76
C ALA A 94 17.42 -10.27 0.94
N GLN A 95 17.31 -9.74 -0.28
CA GLN A 95 18.46 -9.44 -1.13
C GLN A 95 19.45 -8.48 -0.47
N LYS A 96 18.95 -7.40 0.15
CA LYS A 96 19.78 -6.42 0.84
C LYS A 96 20.44 -7.02 2.08
N ARG A 97 19.72 -7.86 2.83
CA ARG A 97 20.30 -8.60 3.96
C ARG A 97 21.41 -9.55 3.50
N ASP A 98 21.19 -10.32 2.44
CA ASP A 98 22.20 -11.23 1.88
C ASP A 98 23.46 -10.47 1.46
N GLN A 99 23.30 -9.32 0.80
CA GLN A 99 24.41 -8.45 0.43
C GLN A 99 25.21 -7.97 1.65
N LEU A 100 24.52 -7.47 2.68
CA LEU A 100 25.19 -6.99 3.89
C LEU A 100 25.86 -8.13 4.67
N LEU A 101 25.23 -9.30 4.76
CA LEU A 101 25.81 -10.47 5.40
C LEU A 101 27.06 -10.97 4.68
N GLN A 102 27.23 -10.73 3.38
CA GLN A 102 28.48 -11.05 2.69
C GLN A 102 29.65 -10.16 3.13
N GLU A 103 29.37 -8.92 3.56
CA GLU A 103 30.38 -7.98 4.07
C GLU A 103 30.71 -8.21 5.55
N VAL A 104 29.86 -8.94 6.29
CA VAL A 104 30.11 -9.31 7.69
C VAL A 104 31.12 -10.48 7.76
N PRO A 105 32.07 -10.49 8.71
CA PRO A 105 32.96 -11.62 8.94
C PRO A 105 32.20 -12.92 9.27
N ASP A 106 32.66 -14.06 8.73
CA ASP A 106 31.97 -15.37 8.86
C ASP A 106 31.68 -15.76 10.33
N ASP A 107 32.57 -15.40 11.25
CA ASP A 107 32.45 -15.71 12.68
C ASP A 107 31.24 -15.03 13.34
N GLU A 108 30.84 -13.85 12.84
CA GLU A 108 29.74 -13.05 13.38
C GLU A 108 28.44 -13.17 12.54
N LYS A 109 28.50 -13.76 11.33
CA LYS A 109 27.34 -13.85 10.43
C LYS A 109 26.11 -14.48 11.08
N ALA A 110 26.29 -15.54 11.87
CA ALA A 110 25.19 -16.26 12.52
C ALA A 110 24.45 -15.40 13.56
N GLU A 111 25.14 -14.46 14.21
CA GLU A 111 24.53 -13.52 15.15
C GLU A 111 23.76 -12.41 14.42
N TRP A 112 24.30 -11.97 13.28
CA TRP A 112 23.75 -10.88 12.48
C TRP A 112 22.59 -11.29 11.56
N GLU A 113 22.47 -12.58 11.21
CA GLU A 113 21.42 -13.10 10.31
C GLU A 113 20.00 -12.75 10.79
N LYS A 114 19.76 -12.87 12.10
CA LYS A 114 18.45 -12.62 12.73
C LYS A 114 18.25 -11.18 13.21
N SER A 115 19.27 -10.34 13.09
CA SER A 115 19.21 -8.94 13.52
C SER A 115 18.29 -8.11 12.60
N PRO A 116 17.71 -6.99 13.07
CA PRO A 116 16.96 -6.09 12.20
C PRO A 116 17.87 -5.43 11.16
N LEU A 117 17.39 -5.32 9.91
CA LEU A 117 18.19 -4.86 8.76
C LEU A 117 18.88 -3.49 9.01
N ASN A 118 18.20 -2.54 9.67
CA ASN A 118 18.77 -1.23 9.99
C ASN A 118 20.04 -1.32 10.86
N LEU A 119 20.08 -2.29 11.78
CA LEU A 119 21.23 -2.48 12.66
C LEU A 119 22.39 -3.11 11.91
N LEU A 120 22.10 -4.11 11.06
CA LEU A 120 23.06 -4.72 10.15
C LEU A 120 23.71 -3.68 9.22
N GLU A 121 22.90 -2.79 8.62
CA GLU A 121 23.39 -1.69 7.79
C GLU A 121 24.35 -0.78 8.56
N LYS A 122 24.01 -0.39 9.79
CA LYS A 122 24.86 0.45 10.62
C LYS A 122 26.17 -0.24 11.00
N TYR A 123 26.12 -1.53 11.31
CA TYR A 123 27.30 -2.31 11.63
C TYR A 123 28.26 -2.36 10.44
N VAL A 124 27.76 -2.72 9.26
CA VAL A 124 28.55 -2.80 8.02
C VAL A 124 29.14 -1.43 7.67
N LEU A 125 28.36 -0.35 7.75
CA LEU A 125 28.86 1.02 7.53
C LEU A 125 30.00 1.39 8.50
N LYS A 126 29.87 1.01 9.78
CA LYS A 126 30.90 1.26 10.77
C LYS A 126 32.14 0.41 10.51
N ALA A 127 31.98 -0.87 10.18
CA ALA A 127 33.07 -1.78 9.86
C ALA A 127 33.87 -1.29 8.64
N ASN A 128 33.18 -0.90 7.56
CA ASN A 128 33.79 -0.36 6.34
C ASN A 128 34.46 1.00 6.55
N SER A 129 33.96 1.82 7.48
CA SER A 129 34.56 3.12 7.81
C SER A 129 35.87 3.00 8.59
N ILE A 130 36.17 1.84 9.19
CA ILE A 130 37.43 1.58 9.91
C ILE A 130 38.40 0.94 8.90
N GLN A 131 38.75 1.67 7.83
CA GLN A 131 39.92 1.26 7.04
C GLN A 131 41.17 1.50 7.90
N PRO A 132 42.07 0.51 8.05
CA PRO A 132 43.31 0.70 8.75
C PRO A 132 44.12 1.77 8.02
N GLN A 133 44.24 2.94 8.64
CA GLN A 133 45.24 3.92 8.23
C GLN A 133 46.58 3.23 8.44
N ASN A 134 47.26 2.88 7.35
CA ASN A 134 48.59 2.31 7.42
C ASN A 134 49.39 3.26 8.32
N PRO A 135 50.00 2.79 9.43
CA PRO A 135 50.78 3.68 10.29
C PRO A 135 51.74 4.43 9.38
N GLU A 136 51.74 5.77 9.47
CA GLU A 136 52.63 6.55 8.63
C GLU A 136 54.02 5.95 8.75
N HIS A 137 54.63 5.66 7.61
CA HIS A 137 55.96 5.09 7.58
C HIS A 137 56.88 6.12 8.23
N ILE A 138 57.15 5.96 9.53
CA ILE A 138 58.13 6.77 10.21
C ILE A 138 59.42 6.42 9.52
N VAL A 139 59.85 7.27 8.58
CA VAL A 139 61.14 7.12 7.93
C VAL A 139 62.13 7.20 9.07
N SER A 140 62.68 6.06 9.45
CA SER A 140 63.82 6.01 10.35
C SER A 140 64.86 6.92 9.71
N LYS A 141 65.09 8.09 10.33
CA LYS A 141 66.19 8.98 9.93
C LYS A 141 67.46 8.25 10.28
N THR A 142 67.88 7.33 9.42
CA THR A 142 69.21 6.75 9.49
C THR A 142 70.19 7.90 9.34
N ARG A 143 71.05 8.11 10.33
CA ARG A 143 72.15 9.06 10.21
C ARG A 143 72.89 8.77 8.92
N ASN A 144 73.20 9.80 8.13
CA ASN A 144 74.12 9.65 7.00
C ASN A 144 75.43 9.06 7.55
N LEU A 145 75.78 7.82 7.14
CA LEU A 145 77.00 7.14 7.60
C LEU A 145 78.28 7.93 7.25
N ASN A 146 78.18 8.89 6.33
CA ASN A 146 79.27 9.77 5.91
C ASN A 146 79.76 10.70 7.02
N ASP A 147 78.98 10.93 8.08
CA ASP A 147 79.35 11.82 9.19
C ASP A 147 79.93 11.07 10.40
N ILE A 148 80.08 9.75 10.33
CA ILE A 148 80.68 8.94 11.41
C ILE A 148 82.16 8.76 11.10
N PRO A 149 83.08 9.35 11.89
CA PRO A 149 84.50 9.14 11.71
C PRO A 149 84.84 7.65 11.81
N LYS A 150 85.57 7.14 10.81
CA LYS A 150 85.96 5.72 10.71
C LYS A 150 86.82 5.26 11.90
N ASP A 151 87.50 6.19 12.57
CA ASP A 151 88.33 5.94 13.74
C ASP A 151 88.14 7.06 14.79
N TRP A 152 87.36 6.77 15.82
CA TRP A 152 87.04 7.70 16.91
C TRP A 152 88.20 7.92 17.89
N THR A 153 89.22 7.05 17.84
CA THR A 153 90.39 7.10 18.75
C THR A 153 91.41 8.16 18.35
N LYS A 154 91.33 8.68 17.13
CA LYS A 154 92.23 9.72 16.58
C LYS A 154 91.62 11.12 16.58
N MET A 155 90.42 11.29 17.12
CA MET A 155 89.73 12.58 17.15
C MET A 155 90.25 13.47 18.29
N SER A 156 90.29 14.78 18.05
CA SER A 156 90.52 15.75 19.12
C SER A 156 89.30 15.81 20.07
N LYS A 157 89.51 16.25 21.32
CA LYS A 157 88.44 16.39 22.33
C LYS A 157 87.29 17.27 21.84
N ASP A 158 87.59 18.32 21.08
CA ASP A 158 86.58 19.23 20.53
C ASP A 158 85.73 18.59 19.44
N GLU A 159 86.34 17.73 18.62
CA GLU A 159 85.65 16.99 17.56
C GLU A 159 84.76 15.90 18.14
N GLN A 160 85.24 15.21 19.19
CA GLN A 160 84.43 14.24 19.93
C GLN A 160 83.18 14.90 20.51
N LYS A 161 83.33 16.05 21.18
CA LYS A 161 82.20 16.80 21.76
C LYS A 161 81.15 17.21 20.71
N LYS A 162 81.59 17.67 19.54
CA LYS A 162 80.70 18.04 18.41
C LYS A 162 79.99 16.83 17.80
N ASN A 163 80.68 15.71 17.67
CA ASN A 163 80.08 14.46 17.19
C ASN A 163 79.01 13.95 18.18
N TRP A 164 79.32 13.95 19.49
CA TRP A 164 78.38 13.57 20.54
C TRP A 164 77.15 14.48 20.62
N SER A 165 77.33 15.80 20.52
CA SER A 165 76.19 16.72 20.52
C SER A 165 75.30 16.53 19.29
N SER A 166 75.88 16.26 18.11
CA SER A 166 75.14 15.92 16.89
C SER A 166 74.32 14.63 17.07
N ILE A 167 74.93 13.58 17.63
CA ILE A 167 74.25 12.31 17.93
C ILE A 167 73.02 12.56 18.82
N ILE A 168 73.20 13.21 19.97
CA ILE A 168 72.11 13.46 20.92
C ILE A 168 71.00 14.30 20.30
N SER A 169 71.34 15.34 19.52
CA SER A 169 70.36 16.21 18.86
C SER A 169 69.48 15.50 17.83
N ASN A 170 69.98 14.41 17.24
CA ASN A 170 69.20 13.58 16.32
C ASN A 170 68.20 12.67 17.05
N TYR A 171 68.44 12.35 18.33
CA TYR A 171 67.52 11.57 19.17
C TYR A 171 66.48 12.43 19.90
N THR A 172 66.78 13.69 20.20
CA THR A 172 65.89 14.59 20.97
C THR A 172 64.97 15.46 20.10
N LYS A 173 65.07 15.41 18.77
CA LYS A 173 64.17 16.11 17.83
C LYS A 173 62.88 15.34 17.49
N ASN A 174 62.55 14.33 18.29
CA ASN A 174 61.26 13.64 18.30
C ASN A 174 60.42 14.13 19.47
#